data_AF-A0A536BD17-F1
#
_entry.id   AF-A0A536BD17-F1
#
_cell.length_a   1.000
_cell.length_b   1.000
_cell.length_c   1.000
_cell.angle_alpha   90.00
_cell.angle_beta   90.00
_cell.angle_gamma   90.00
#
_symmetry.space_group_name_H-M   'P 1'
#
loop_
_entity.id
_entity.type
_entity.pdbx_description
1 polymer ?
#
loop_
_entity_poly.entity_id
_entity_poly.type
_entity_poly.pdbx_seq_one_letter_code
_entity_poly.pdbx_strand_id
1 'polypeptide(L)'
;MTERSAAELQDEARLIEAAKRDRKAFAALYDRYFDQIYSYCYYHSGRREEAEDLASETFQRALEGLDDFEWRGIPYSAWLYKVASNLMSKRRRRPPWIELPDPIAGSGENDPERLWLRREQGDELH
;
A
#
# COMPACT_ATOMS: atom_id res chain seq x y z
N MET A 1 3.59 -22.17 15.53
CA MET A 1 3.08 -22.06 14.15
C MET A 1 1.83 -22.92 14.10
N THR A 2 0.64 -22.31 14.07
CA THR A 2 -0.62 -23.04 14.27
C THR A 2 -0.98 -23.80 13.00
N GLU A 3 -1.06 -25.12 13.10
CA GLU A 3 -1.69 -25.94 12.05
C GLU A 3 -3.17 -25.58 12.01
N ARG A 4 -3.62 -24.96 10.92
CA ARG A 4 -5.05 -24.76 10.69
C ARG A 4 -5.68 -26.09 10.30
N SER A 5 -6.83 -26.40 10.89
CA SER A 5 -7.62 -27.56 10.51
C SER A 5 -8.10 -27.46 9.06
N ALA A 6 -8.38 -28.62 8.45
CA ALA A 6 -8.98 -28.68 7.12
C ALA A 6 -10.33 -27.93 7.04
N ALA A 7 -11.07 -27.86 8.15
CA ALA A 7 -12.33 -27.12 8.25
C ALA A 7 -12.13 -25.60 8.16
N GLU A 8 -11.12 -25.04 8.85
CA GLU A 8 -10.77 -23.61 8.78
C GLU A 8 -10.25 -23.23 7.38
N LEU A 9 -9.52 -24.12 6.71
CA LEU A 9 -9.05 -23.92 5.34
C LEU A 9 -10.21 -23.98 4.32
N GLN A 10 -11.19 -24.86 4.53
CA GLN A 10 -12.42 -24.89 3.73
C GLN A 10 -13.33 -23.69 4.01
N ASP A 11 -13.30 -23.12 5.22
CA ASP A 11 -13.99 -21.88 5.56
C ASP A 11 -13.33 -20.64 4.91
N GLU A 12 -12.01 -20.48 5.03
CA GLU A 12 -11.26 -19.41 4.34
C GLU A 12 -11.46 -19.47 2.82
N ALA A 13 -11.39 -20.66 2.20
CA ALA A 13 -11.67 -20.83 0.77
C ALA A 13 -13.09 -20.38 0.36
N ARG A 14 -14.11 -20.65 1.19
CA ARG A 14 -15.50 -20.22 0.94
C ARG A 14 -15.67 -18.71 1.08
N LEU A 15 -15.00 -18.08 2.03
CA LEU A 15 -15.02 -16.61 2.18
C LEU A 15 -14.34 -15.90 1.00
N ILE A 16 -13.24 -16.45 0.47
CA ILE A 16 -12.56 -15.95 -0.74
C ILE A 16 -13.48 -16.02 -1.96
N GLU A 17 -14.10 -17.18 -2.21
CA GLU A 17 -15.01 -17.37 -3.35
C GLU A 17 -16.32 -16.58 -3.22
N ALA A 18 -16.73 -16.22 -2.00
CA ALA A 18 -17.81 -15.26 -1.77
C ALA A 18 -17.37 -13.82 -2.08
N ALA A 19 -16.18 -13.41 -1.59
CA ALA A 19 -15.65 -12.05 -1.75
C ALA A 19 -15.30 -11.69 -3.20
N LYS A 20 -14.94 -12.66 -4.04
CA LYS A 20 -14.84 -12.50 -5.52
C LYS A 20 -16.18 -12.23 -6.21
N ARG A 21 -17.31 -12.64 -5.62
CA ARG A 21 -18.65 -12.53 -6.22
C ARG A 21 -19.42 -11.32 -5.71
N ASP A 22 -19.24 -10.96 -4.44
CA ASP A 22 -19.73 -9.73 -3.86
C ASP A 22 -18.62 -9.05 -3.04
N ARG A 23 -18.22 -7.85 -3.46
CA ARG A 23 -17.25 -7.01 -2.76
C ARG A 23 -17.63 -6.75 -1.29
N LYS A 24 -18.92 -6.83 -0.91
CA LYS A 24 -19.35 -6.75 0.49
C LYS A 24 -18.91 -7.95 1.33
N ALA A 25 -18.82 -9.14 0.75
CA ALA A 25 -18.36 -10.33 1.46
C ALA A 25 -16.86 -10.28 1.81
N PHE A 26 -16.09 -9.37 1.20
CA PHE A 26 -14.71 -9.07 1.61
C PHE A 26 -14.59 -8.58 3.05
N ALA A 27 -15.65 -7.97 3.63
CA ALA A 27 -15.66 -7.54 5.03
C ALA A 27 -15.31 -8.70 5.99
N ALA A 28 -15.83 -9.90 5.75
CA ALA A 28 -15.52 -11.07 6.58
C ALA A 28 -14.06 -11.57 6.46
N LEU A 29 -13.35 -11.22 5.38
CA LEU A 29 -11.90 -11.42 5.26
C LEU A 29 -11.13 -10.30 5.97
N TYR A 30 -11.58 -9.05 5.82
CA TYR A 30 -11.01 -7.89 6.52
C TYR A 30 -11.07 -8.10 8.04
N ASP A 31 -12.26 -8.33 8.61
CA ASP A 31 -12.47 -8.51 10.05
C ASP A 31 -11.65 -9.68 10.64
N ARG A 32 -11.44 -10.76 9.85
CA ARG A 32 -10.65 -11.93 10.28
C ARG A 32 -9.14 -11.70 10.29
N TYR A 33 -8.61 -10.80 9.45
CA TYR A 33 -7.16 -10.61 9.28
C TYR A 33 -6.65 -9.22 9.67
N PHE A 34 -7.51 -8.23 9.90
CA PHE A 34 -7.10 -6.85 10.16
C PHE A 34 -6.12 -6.75 11.33
N ASP A 35 -6.46 -7.26 12.51
CA ASP A 35 -5.61 -7.21 13.70
C ASP A 35 -4.24 -7.88 13.48
N GLN A 36 -4.20 -8.96 12.70
CA GLN A 36 -2.96 -9.69 12.40
C GLN A 36 -2.04 -8.88 11.48
N ILE A 37 -2.60 -8.31 10.41
CA ILE A 37 -1.85 -7.48 9.45
C ILE A 37 -1.47 -6.13 10.06
N TYR A 38 -2.36 -5.50 10.82
CA TYR A 38 -2.06 -4.27 11.57
C TYR A 38 -0.94 -4.50 12.59
N SER A 39 -1.00 -5.56 13.40
CA SER A 39 0.06 -5.90 14.36
C SER A 39 1.40 -6.17 13.67
N TYR A 40 1.38 -6.86 12.53
CA TYR A 40 2.57 -7.09 11.70
C TYR A 40 3.14 -5.77 11.15
N CYS A 41 2.29 -4.87 10.64
CA CYS A 41 2.71 -3.56 10.17
C CYS A 41 3.31 -2.71 11.29
N TYR A 42 2.65 -2.65 12.45
CA TYR A 42 3.10 -1.92 13.63
C TYR A 42 4.45 -2.42 14.15
N TYR A 43 4.67 -3.74 14.18
CA TYR A 43 5.96 -4.33 14.56
C TYR A 43 7.11 -3.96 13.60
N HIS A 44 6.82 -3.68 12.32
CA HIS A 44 7.83 -3.38 11.30
C HIS A 44 8.04 -1.87 11.03
N SER A 45 7.09 -1.01 11.43
CA SER A 45 7.20 0.46 11.35
C SER A 45 7.59 1.12 12.69
N GLY A 46 7.14 0.55 13.82
CA GLY A 46 7.25 1.20 15.13
C GLY A 46 6.38 2.45 15.32
N ARG A 47 5.52 2.78 14.34
CA ARG A 47 4.64 3.96 14.34
C ARG A 47 3.21 3.58 13.97
N ARG A 48 2.25 4.11 14.73
CA ARG A 48 0.81 3.87 14.54
C ARG A 48 0.33 4.32 13.15
N GLU A 49 0.60 5.58 12.79
CA GLU A 49 0.16 6.17 11.52
C GLU A 49 0.63 5.33 10.32
N GLU A 50 1.93 5.00 10.28
CA GLU A 50 2.51 4.15 9.24
C GLU A 50 1.92 2.72 9.22
N ALA A 51 1.47 2.20 10.36
CA ALA A 51 0.85 0.89 10.45
C ALA A 51 -0.61 0.88 9.98
N GLU A 52 -1.39 1.92 10.30
CA GLU A 52 -2.76 2.14 9.81
C GLU A 52 -2.75 2.33 8.28
N ASP A 53 -1.80 3.13 7.78
CA ASP A 53 -1.47 3.29 6.36
C ASP A 53 -1.15 1.96 5.68
N LEU A 54 -0.18 1.20 6.21
CA LEU A 54 0.31 -0.04 5.59
C LEU A 54 -0.76 -1.13 5.63
N ALA A 55 -1.57 -1.21 6.69
CA ALA A 55 -2.71 -2.12 6.74
C ALA A 55 -3.76 -1.74 5.68
N SER A 56 -4.13 -0.46 5.58
CA SER A 56 -5.11 0.02 4.60
C SER A 56 -4.64 -0.20 3.15
N GLU A 57 -3.38 0.14 2.85
CA GLU A 57 -2.77 -0.09 1.53
C GLU A 57 -2.62 -1.60 1.21
N THR A 58 -2.46 -2.45 2.23
CA THR A 58 -2.48 -3.92 2.08
C THR A 58 -3.87 -4.43 1.74
N PHE A 59 -4.91 -4.04 2.48
CA PHE A 59 -6.28 -4.51 2.23
C PHE A 59 -6.86 -3.96 0.93
N GLN A 60 -6.50 -2.73 0.52
CA GLN A 60 -6.83 -2.22 -0.81
C GLN A 60 -6.26 -3.15 -1.91
N ARG A 61 -4.96 -3.47 -1.86
CA ARG A 61 -4.36 -4.37 -2.87
C ARG A 61 -4.82 -5.82 -2.75
N ALA A 62 -5.19 -6.26 -1.56
CA ALA A 62 -5.79 -7.56 -1.35
C ALA A 62 -7.20 -7.67 -1.96
N LEU A 63 -7.93 -6.56 -2.07
CA LEU A 63 -9.21 -6.46 -2.77
C LEU A 63 -9.03 -6.31 -4.28
N GLU A 64 -8.08 -5.46 -4.73
CA GLU A 64 -7.77 -5.27 -6.16
C GLU A 64 -7.22 -6.55 -6.82
N GLY A 65 -6.39 -7.32 -6.11
CA GLY A 65 -5.82 -8.58 -6.59
C GLY A 65 -6.62 -9.83 -6.21
N LEU A 66 -7.86 -9.69 -5.73
CA LEU A 66 -8.67 -10.83 -5.27
C LEU A 66 -9.20 -11.68 -6.42
N ASP A 67 -9.55 -11.05 -7.54
CA ASP A 67 -10.16 -11.72 -8.69
C ASP A 67 -9.17 -12.72 -9.33
N ASP A 68 -7.89 -12.32 -9.43
CA ASP A 68 -6.76 -13.15 -9.87
C ASP A 68 -6.26 -14.14 -8.80
N PHE A 69 -6.79 -14.13 -7.57
CA PHE A 69 -6.27 -14.96 -6.48
C PHE A 69 -6.71 -16.43 -6.62
N GLU A 70 -5.74 -17.31 -6.87
CA GLU A 70 -5.94 -18.77 -6.86
C GLU A 70 -5.77 -19.38 -5.47
N TRP A 71 -6.79 -20.08 -4.96
CA TRP A 71 -6.67 -20.88 -3.75
C TRP A 71 -5.87 -22.18 -4.01
N ARG A 72 -4.62 -22.20 -3.56
CA ARG A 72 -3.69 -23.34 -3.72
C ARG A 72 -3.47 -24.13 -2.42
N GLY A 73 -4.43 -24.10 -1.49
CA GLY A 73 -4.30 -24.71 -0.16
C GLY A 73 -3.34 -23.98 0.80
N ILE A 74 -2.81 -22.83 0.38
CA ILE A 74 -1.97 -21.95 1.20
C ILE A 74 -2.90 -20.93 1.90
N PRO A 75 -2.79 -20.73 3.24
CA PRO A 75 -3.61 -19.75 3.95
C PRO A 75 -3.54 -18.34 3.36
N TYR A 76 -4.68 -17.66 3.25
CA TYR A 76 -4.80 -16.30 2.71
C TYR A 76 -3.95 -15.29 3.48
N SER A 77 -3.83 -15.49 4.80
CA SER A 77 -2.95 -14.68 5.64
C SER A 77 -1.49 -14.64 5.14
N ALA A 78 -0.98 -15.73 4.54
CA ALA A 78 0.37 -15.74 3.96
C ALA A 78 0.48 -14.86 2.70
N TRP A 79 -0.60 -14.73 1.92
CA TRP A 79 -0.66 -13.80 0.79
C TRP A 79 -0.75 -12.34 1.27
N LEU A 80 -1.57 -12.06 2.29
CA LEU A 80 -1.64 -10.73 2.92
C LEU A 80 -0.28 -10.29 3.50
N TYR A 81 0.44 -11.16 4.22
CA TYR A 81 1.81 -10.87 4.69
C TYR A 81 2.78 -10.61 3.53
N LYS A 82 2.65 -11.31 2.39
CA LYS A 82 3.45 -11.04 1.18
C LYS A 82 3.15 -9.67 0.58
N VAL A 83 1.88 -9.25 0.54
CA VAL A 83 1.49 -7.90 0.11
C VAL A 83 2.07 -6.84 1.06
N ALA A 84 1.84 -6.98 2.37
CA ALA A 84 2.37 -6.04 3.37
C ALA A 84 3.91 -5.90 3.33
N SER A 85 4.62 -7.04 3.26
CA SER A 85 6.09 -7.07 3.15
C SER A 85 6.60 -6.41 1.86
N ASN A 86 5.90 -6.60 0.73
CA ASN A 86 6.22 -5.90 -0.52
C ASN A 86 6.03 -4.37 -0.38
N LEU A 87 5.00 -3.92 0.34
CA LEU A 87 4.74 -2.49 0.57
C LEU A 87 5.78 -1.86 1.49
N MET A 88 6.14 -2.51 2.60
CA MET A 88 7.26 -2.08 3.46
C MET A 88 8.57 -2.00 2.66
N SER A 89 8.84 -3.03 1.85
CA SER A 89 10.02 -3.10 0.97
C SER A 89 10.01 -2.05 -0.15
N LYS A 90 8.84 -1.57 -0.57
CA LYS A 90 8.68 -0.46 -1.51
C LYS A 90 8.89 0.89 -0.82
N ARG A 91 8.28 1.12 0.36
CA ARG A 91 8.46 2.34 1.16
C ARG A 91 9.94 2.53 1.53
N ARG A 92 10.61 1.48 2.05
CA ARG A 92 12.05 1.48 2.38
C ARG A 92 13.01 1.64 1.18
N ARG A 93 12.53 1.53 -0.06
CA ARG A 93 13.31 1.74 -1.30
C ARG A 93 13.03 3.08 -1.99
N ARG A 94 12.09 3.89 -1.50
CA ARG A 94 11.94 5.27 -1.99
C ARG A 94 13.15 6.08 -1.50
N PRO A 95 13.88 6.81 -2.36
CA PRO A 95 14.93 7.71 -1.91
C PRO A 95 14.32 8.88 -1.11
N PRO A 96 15.08 9.57 -0.23
CA PRO A 96 14.53 10.54 0.74
C PRO A 96 14.00 11.86 0.16
N TRP A 97 13.77 11.96 -1.15
CA TRP A 97 13.52 13.22 -1.83
C TRP A 97 12.04 13.45 -2.15
N ILE A 98 11.63 14.71 -1.97
CA ILE A 98 10.34 15.35 -2.28
C ILE A 98 9.36 15.39 -1.09
N GLU A 99 9.66 16.30 -0.16
CA GLU A 99 8.72 17.40 0.06
C GLU A 99 9.21 18.57 -0.82
N LEU A 100 8.34 19.09 -1.69
CA LEU A 100 8.54 20.42 -2.26
C LEU A 100 7.91 21.41 -1.27
N PRO A 101 8.58 22.51 -0.90
CA PRO A 101 7.95 23.53 -0.07
C PRO A 101 6.74 24.10 -0.81
N ASP A 102 5.67 24.37 -0.05
CA ASP A 102 4.39 24.81 -0.60
C ASP A 102 4.56 26.11 -1.41
N PRO A 103 4.30 26.13 -2.74
CA PRO A 103 4.62 27.28 -3.59
C PRO A 103 3.85 28.55 -3.21
N ILE A 104 2.79 28.41 -2.40
CA ILE A 104 1.96 29.50 -1.88
C ILE A 104 2.69 30.26 -0.74
N ALA A 105 3.72 29.68 -0.12
CA ALA A 105 4.56 30.32 0.90
C ALA A 105 5.77 31.10 0.33
N GLY A 106 5.80 31.35 -0.99
CA GLY A 106 6.92 31.99 -1.68
C GLY A 106 6.91 33.52 -1.60
N SER A 107 7.72 34.11 -0.72
CA SER A 107 8.05 35.54 -0.75
C SER A 107 9.01 35.90 -1.90
N GLY A 108 8.52 35.83 -3.13
CA GLY A 108 9.06 36.50 -4.33
C GLY A 108 10.42 36.06 -4.92
N GLU A 109 11.28 35.36 -4.17
CA GLU A 109 12.72 35.29 -4.50
C GLU A 109 13.20 33.97 -5.12
N ASN A 110 12.39 32.91 -5.11
CA ASN A 110 12.70 31.61 -5.73
C ASN A 110 11.58 31.11 -6.67
N ASP A 111 11.07 32.01 -7.53
CA ASP A 111 10.21 31.64 -8.65
C ASP A 111 11.00 30.82 -9.71
N PRO A 112 10.60 29.57 -10.01
CA PRO A 112 11.28 28.76 -11.01
C PRO A 112 11.05 29.23 -12.45
N GLU A 113 9.94 29.91 -12.78
CA GLU A 113 9.65 30.35 -14.16
C GLU A 113 10.65 31.42 -14.62
N ARG A 114 11.00 32.35 -13.72
CA ARG A 114 12.10 33.32 -13.89
C ARG A 114 13.48 32.69 -14.16
N LEU A 115 13.72 31.44 -13.77
CA LEU A 115 15.00 30.76 -14.02
C LEU A 115 15.07 30.17 -15.43
N TRP A 116 13.93 29.79 -16.04
CA TRP A 116 13.88 29.31 -17.42
C TRP A 116 13.97 30.45 -18.43
N LEU A 117 13.25 31.56 -18.21
CA LEU A 117 13.20 32.72 -19.11
C LEU A 117 14.56 33.43 -19.34
N ARG A 118 15.59 33.13 -18.55
CA ARG A 118 16.96 33.64 -18.76
C ARG A 118 17.73 32.90 -19.87
N ARG A 119 17.26 31.73 -20.33
CA ARG A 119 18.03 30.86 -21.24
C ARG A 119 17.75 31.06 -22.73
N GLU A 120 16.70 31.80 -23.09
CA GLU A 120 16.28 32.03 -24.49
C GLU A 120 16.55 33.46 -25.01
N GLN A 121 17.08 34.38 -24.19
CA GLN A 121 17.61 35.68 -24.64
C GLN A 121 19.16 35.66 -24.68
N GLY A 122 19.70 34.82 -25.56
CA GLY A 122 21.14 34.68 -25.79
C GLY A 122 21.53 34.37 -27.24
N ASP A 123 20.58 34.43 -28.18
CA ASP A 123 20.79 34.03 -29.58
C ASP A 123 20.08 34.98 -30.57
N GLU A 124 20.23 36.29 -30.34
CA GLU A 124 20.01 37.33 -31.36
C GLU A 124 20.98 38.50 -31.11
N LEU A 125 21.56 39.06 -32.18
CA LEU A 125 22.54 40.15 -32.21
C LEU A 125 23.98 39.88 -31.68
N HIS A 126 24.79 39.16 -32.48
CA HIS A 126 25.81 39.85 -33.30
C HIS A 126 26.24 39.02 -34.52
#